data_AF-A0A914W9L7-F1
#
_entry.id   AF-A0A914W9L7-F1
#
_cell.length_a   1.000
_cell.length_b   1.000
_cell.length_c   1.000
_cell.angle_alpha   90.00
_cell.angle_beta   90.00
_cell.angle_gamma   90.00
#
_symmetry.space_group_name_H-M   'P 1'
#
loop_
_entity.id
_entity.type
_entity.pdbx_description
1 polymer ?
#
loop_
_entity_poly.entity_id
_entity_poly.type
_entity_poly.pdbx_seq_one_letter_code
_entity_poly.pdbx_strand_id
1 'polypeptide(L)'
;MSHTYDKVRKKLAKCLAQMRRHDPDVTVSESPTNILYVGNSGVLCGVQWEELEAVFEPYGPIVDICVFPTGRPYSFVKFESVEKAREAFDALHGTHPSQVAKADVVFYLAFITNMPRSTASTDQEMPPGLKVVEEFVSKDEQQKLLDVVATCSNGESKGTLLVSTRFTHQQRLV
;
A
#
# COMPACT_ATOMS: atom_id res chain seq x y z
N MET A 1 -6.78 6.51 33.24
CA MET A 1 -6.27 6.90 31.91
C MET A 1 -4.83 6.44 31.62
N SER A 2 -3.93 6.32 32.62
CA SER A 2 -2.51 5.95 32.43
C SER A 2 -2.27 4.55 31.81
N HIS A 3 -2.97 3.51 32.27
CA HIS A 3 -2.70 2.12 31.85
C HIS A 3 -3.02 1.81 30.37
N THR A 4 -3.95 2.54 29.74
CA THR A 4 -4.27 2.35 28.32
C THR A 4 -3.16 2.92 27.43
N TYR A 5 -2.63 4.09 27.79
CA TYR A 5 -1.51 4.72 27.09
C TYR A 5 -0.24 3.86 27.15
N ASP A 6 0.05 3.25 28.30
CA ASP A 6 1.19 2.34 28.44
C ASP A 6 1.06 1.09 27.56
N LYS A 7 -0.16 0.57 27.41
CA LYS A 7 -0.43 -0.57 26.52
C LYS A 7 -0.19 -0.19 25.06
N VAL A 8 -0.71 0.96 24.63
CA VAL A 8 -0.55 1.46 23.26
C VAL A 8 0.94 1.69 22.95
N ARG A 9 1.68 2.35 23.84
CA ARG A 9 3.14 2.57 23.70
C ARG A 9 3.92 1.26 23.59
N LYS A 10 3.62 0.28 24.45
CA LYS A 10 4.27 -1.05 24.40
C LYS A 10 3.97 -1.80 23.12
N LYS A 11 2.76 -1.68 22.59
CA LYS A 11 2.35 -2.31 21.32
C LYS A 11 3.02 -1.62 20.14
N LEU A 12 3.00 -0.29 20.09
CA LEU A 12 3.71 0.49 19.08
C LEU A 12 5.21 0.15 19.07
N ALA A 13 5.85 0.06 20.23
CA ALA A 13 7.27 -0.31 20.32
C ALA A 13 7.57 -1.67 19.68
N LYS A 14 6.66 -2.66 19.80
CA LYS A 14 6.80 -3.96 19.13
C LYS A 14 6.62 -3.85 17.61
N CYS A 15 5.63 -3.09 17.17
CA CYS A 15 5.38 -2.82 15.74
C CYS A 15 6.61 -2.14 15.09
N LEU A 16 7.14 -1.09 15.73
CA LEU A 16 8.34 -0.38 15.26
C LEU A 16 9.60 -1.27 15.29
N ALA A 17 9.73 -2.18 16.26
CA ALA A 17 10.83 -3.14 16.27
C ALA A 17 10.75 -4.13 15.09
N GLN A 18 9.55 -4.52 14.67
CA GLN A 18 9.36 -5.30 13.44
C GLN A 18 9.69 -4.47 12.20
N MET A 19 9.21 -3.23 12.12
CA MET A 19 9.52 -2.31 11.01
C MET A 19 11.03 -2.18 10.82
N ARG A 20 11.79 -1.88 11.88
CA ARG A 20 13.25 -1.73 11.81
C ARG A 20 14.01 -2.97 11.34
N ARG A 21 13.42 -4.17 11.51
CA ARG A 21 14.01 -5.43 11.02
C ARG A 21 13.83 -5.62 9.52
N HIS A 22 12.68 -5.22 8.98
CA HIS A 22 12.37 -5.44 7.57
C HIS A 22 12.67 -4.20 6.70
N ASP A 23 12.66 -3.01 7.29
CA ASP A 23 12.93 -1.70 6.68
C ASP A 23 13.89 -0.88 7.55
N PRO A 24 15.19 -1.24 7.61
CA PRO A 24 16.18 -0.50 8.41
C PRO A 24 16.38 0.94 7.92
N ASP A 25 16.08 1.21 6.64
CA ASP A 25 16.20 2.54 6.03
C ASP A 25 15.07 3.51 6.43
N VAL A 26 13.98 3.01 7.02
CA VAL A 26 12.84 3.85 7.43
C VAL A 26 13.11 4.45 8.81
N THR A 27 13.09 5.78 8.89
CA THR A 27 13.35 6.51 10.13
C THR A 27 12.07 7.04 10.76
N VAL A 28 11.89 6.77 12.06
CA VAL A 28 10.78 7.29 12.87
C VAL A 28 11.07 8.72 13.28
N SER A 29 10.08 9.60 13.15
CA SER A 29 10.14 11.00 13.55
C SER A 29 9.39 11.22 14.87
N GLU A 30 9.95 12.05 15.74
CA GLU A 30 9.27 12.53 16.95
C GLU A 30 8.33 13.70 16.62
N SER A 31 8.63 14.45 15.56
CA SER A 31 7.82 15.55 15.06
C SER A 31 6.83 15.08 13.99
N PRO A 32 5.63 15.68 13.88
CA PRO A 32 4.68 15.37 12.82
C PRO A 32 5.28 15.52 11.43
N THR A 33 5.03 14.54 10.56
CA THR A 33 5.37 14.55 9.14
C THR A 33 4.12 14.20 8.33
N ASN A 34 4.18 14.32 7.01
CA ASN A 34 3.08 13.91 6.12
C ASN A 34 3.08 12.40 5.82
N ILE A 35 3.95 11.61 6.47
CA ILE A 35 4.05 10.16 6.26
C ILE A 35 3.81 9.43 7.57
N LEU A 36 2.86 8.51 7.56
CA LEU A 36 2.48 7.68 8.68
C LEU A 36 2.90 6.23 8.44
N TYR A 37 3.58 5.67 9.43
CA TYR A 37 3.62 4.23 9.65
C TYR A 37 2.30 3.79 10.29
N VAL A 38 1.73 2.68 9.81
CA VAL A 38 0.50 2.09 10.35
C VAL A 38 0.77 0.65 10.74
N GLY A 39 0.85 0.36 12.03
CA GLY A 39 0.99 -0.99 12.57
C GLY A 39 -0.34 -1.75 12.56
N ASN A 40 -0.27 -3.08 12.35
CA ASN A 40 -1.41 -4.00 12.22
C ASN A 40 -2.31 -3.77 11.00
N SER A 41 -1.82 -3.07 9.97
CA SER A 41 -2.56 -2.81 8.74
C SER A 41 -2.10 -3.66 7.55
N GLY A 42 -1.24 -4.65 7.76
CA GLY A 42 -0.78 -5.52 6.68
C GLY A 42 -1.83 -6.56 6.29
N VAL A 43 -1.66 -7.17 5.11
CA VAL A 43 -2.52 -8.25 4.61
C VAL A 43 -2.60 -9.43 5.59
N LEU A 44 -1.49 -9.72 6.29
CA LEU A 44 -1.43 -10.74 7.35
C LEU A 44 -2.36 -10.45 8.54
N CYS A 45 -2.69 -9.18 8.76
CA CYS A 45 -3.62 -8.76 9.79
C CYS A 45 -5.08 -8.84 9.33
N GLY A 46 -5.32 -9.11 8.05
CA GLY A 46 -6.64 -9.15 7.43
C GLY A 46 -7.13 -7.76 6.99
N VAL A 47 -6.20 -6.85 6.68
CA VAL A 47 -6.49 -5.50 6.19
C VAL A 47 -5.98 -5.40 4.76
N GLN A 48 -6.90 -5.13 3.83
CA GLN A 48 -6.58 -4.92 2.42
C GLN A 48 -6.28 -3.45 2.13
N TRP A 49 -5.79 -3.21 0.92
CA TRP A 49 -5.52 -1.85 0.42
C TRP A 49 -6.77 -0.98 0.49
N GLU A 50 -7.90 -1.47 -0.03
CA GLU A 50 -9.13 -0.72 -0.19
C GLU A 50 -9.72 -0.33 1.17
N GLU A 51 -9.59 -1.20 2.17
CA GLU A 51 -9.98 -0.89 3.55
C GLU A 51 -9.09 0.19 4.13
N LEU A 52 -7.78 0.12 3.90
CA LEU A 52 -6.84 1.12 4.38
C LEU A 52 -7.11 2.48 3.74
N GLU A 53 -7.33 2.52 2.43
CA GLU A 53 -7.70 3.73 1.70
C GLU A 53 -9.00 4.34 2.26
N ALA A 54 -10.05 3.53 2.44
CA ALA A 54 -11.32 3.99 3.02
C ALA A 54 -11.21 4.47 4.48
N VAL A 55 -10.24 3.96 5.25
CA VAL A 55 -9.95 4.48 6.60
C VAL A 55 -9.33 5.87 6.53
N PHE A 56 -8.39 6.10 5.61
CA PHE A 56 -7.57 7.32 5.61
C PHE A 56 -8.11 8.45 4.71
N GLU A 57 -8.91 8.12 3.68
CA GLU A 57 -9.50 9.09 2.74
C GLU A 57 -10.28 10.23 3.42
N PRO A 58 -11.08 10.01 4.50
CA PRO A 58 -11.82 11.09 5.15
C PRO A 58 -10.97 12.19 5.77
N TYR A 59 -9.69 11.92 6.05
CA TYR A 59 -8.78 12.89 6.67
C TYR A 59 -8.11 13.82 5.65
N GLY A 60 -8.04 13.42 4.38
CA GLY A 60 -7.50 14.25 3.31
C GLY A 60 -6.95 13.47 2.13
N PRO A 61 -6.49 14.19 1.09
CA PRO A 61 -5.94 13.57 -0.10
C PRO A 61 -4.67 12.77 0.22
N ILE A 62 -4.69 11.51 -0.21
CA ILE A 62 -3.61 10.56 -0.06
C ILE A 62 -2.74 10.61 -1.30
N VAL A 63 -1.44 10.79 -1.12
CA VAL A 63 -0.44 10.83 -2.19
C VAL A 63 0.05 9.43 -2.53
N ASP A 64 0.23 8.60 -1.51
CA ASP A 64 0.75 7.24 -1.68
C ASP A 64 0.32 6.38 -0.49
N ILE A 65 0.08 5.09 -0.75
CA ILE A 65 -0.05 4.08 0.29
C ILE A 65 0.89 2.95 -0.11
N CYS A 66 1.61 2.38 0.85
CA CYS A 66 2.45 1.22 0.63
C CYS A 66 1.95 0.07 1.49
N VAL A 67 1.30 -0.90 0.85
CA VAL A 67 0.88 -2.17 1.47
C VAL A 67 1.77 -3.28 0.95
N PHE A 68 2.15 -4.20 1.85
CA PHE A 68 3.02 -5.31 1.50
C PHE A 68 2.21 -6.60 1.40
N PRO A 69 2.38 -7.38 0.31
CA PRO A 69 1.62 -8.60 0.08
C PRO A 69 1.98 -9.71 1.08
N THR A 70 3.24 -9.77 1.53
CA THR A 70 3.72 -10.80 2.46
C THR A 70 4.74 -10.27 3.46
N GLY A 71 4.86 -10.95 4.60
CA GLY A 71 5.97 -10.78 5.54
C GLY A 71 5.96 -9.54 6.43
N ARG A 72 5.08 -8.55 6.19
CA ARG A 72 5.04 -7.29 6.94
C ARG A 72 3.63 -7.01 7.48
N PRO A 73 3.42 -6.99 8.82
CA PRO A 73 2.12 -6.74 9.44
C PRO A 73 1.83 -5.23 9.61
N TYR A 74 2.22 -4.41 8.63
CA TYR A 74 2.09 -2.96 8.68
C TYR A 74 2.13 -2.37 7.26
N SER A 75 1.74 -1.11 7.15
CA SER A 75 1.69 -0.34 5.90
C SER A 75 2.19 1.09 6.14
N PHE A 76 2.37 1.83 5.04
CA PHE A 76 2.71 3.25 5.07
C PHE A 76 1.64 4.07 4.34
N VAL A 77 1.33 5.26 4.84
CA VAL A 77 0.38 6.19 4.22
C VAL A 77 1.03 7.56 4.14
N LYS A 78 1.04 8.17 2.95
CA LYS A 78 1.54 9.52 2.73
C LYS A 78 0.40 10.44 2.34
N PHE A 79 0.25 11.52 3.08
CA PHE A 79 -0.68 12.61 2.79
C PHE A 79 -0.02 13.73 2.01
N GLU A 80 -0.85 14.57 1.39
CA GLU A 80 -0.40 15.80 0.73
C GLU A 80 0.16 16.83 1.74
N SER A 81 -0.38 16.86 2.96
CA SER A 81 0.00 17.81 4.01
C SER A 81 0.27 17.14 5.36
N VAL A 82 1.14 17.76 6.17
CA VAL A 82 1.49 17.31 7.53
C VAL A 82 0.29 17.43 8.46
N GLU A 83 -0.52 18.46 8.27
CA GLU A 83 -1.73 18.72 9.06
C GLU A 83 -2.74 17.58 8.90
N LYS A 84 -2.92 17.06 7.69
CA LYS A 84 -3.84 15.94 7.44
C LYS A 84 -3.35 14.62 8.02
N ALA A 85 -2.04 14.36 7.92
CA ALA A 85 -1.44 13.23 8.62
C ALA A 85 -1.60 13.34 10.14
N ARG A 86 -1.53 14.55 10.71
CA ARG A 86 -1.75 14.77 12.14
C ARG A 86 -3.20 14.52 12.55
N GLU A 87 -4.17 15.03 11.78
CA GLU A 87 -5.60 14.76 12.01
C GLU A 87 -5.90 13.25 12.00
N ALA A 88 -5.37 12.53 11.01
CA ALA A 88 -5.49 11.07 10.93
C ALA A 88 -4.82 10.36 12.12
N PHE A 89 -3.63 10.80 12.51
CA PHE A 89 -2.90 10.25 13.67
C PHE A 89 -3.72 10.37 14.96
N ASP A 90 -4.22 11.57 15.26
CA ASP A 90 -4.94 11.85 16.50
C ASP A 90 -6.25 11.03 16.60
N ALA A 91 -6.88 10.71 15.47
CA ALA A 91 -8.12 9.93 15.43
C ALA A 91 -7.90 8.41 15.39
N LEU A 92 -6.87 7.92 14.70
CA LEU A 92 -6.67 6.49 14.43
C LEU A 92 -5.66 5.80 15.35
N HIS A 93 -4.82 6.55 16.05
CA HIS A 93 -3.78 5.95 16.90
C HIS A 93 -4.38 5.22 18.11
N GLY A 94 -4.21 3.90 18.15
CA GLY A 94 -4.69 3.05 19.23
C GLY A 94 -6.19 2.76 19.19
N THR A 95 -6.86 3.01 18.05
CA THR A 95 -8.31 2.80 17.87
C THR A 95 -8.60 1.65 16.90
N HIS A 96 -9.87 1.23 16.84
CA HIS A 96 -10.39 0.23 15.92
C HIS A 96 -11.11 0.95 14.76
N PRO A 97 -10.57 0.95 13.54
CA PRO A 97 -11.24 1.58 12.40
C PRO A 97 -12.48 0.79 12.00
N SER A 98 -13.63 1.45 11.85
CA SER A 98 -14.90 0.79 11.53
C SER A 98 -14.97 0.26 10.09
N GLN A 99 -14.13 0.79 9.20
CA GLN A 99 -14.04 0.40 7.80
C GLN A 99 -13.28 -0.92 7.60
N VAL A 100 -12.56 -1.41 8.64
CA VAL A 100 -11.86 -2.70 8.60
C VAL A 100 -12.85 -3.80 8.96
N ALA A 101 -13.04 -4.77 8.07
CA ALA A 101 -13.99 -5.87 8.25
C ALA A 101 -13.69 -6.71 9.50
N LYS A 102 -12.41 -6.80 9.88
CA LYS A 102 -11.95 -7.50 11.07
C LYS A 102 -11.99 -6.58 12.31
N ALA A 103 -13.05 -6.71 13.10
CA ALA A 103 -13.35 -5.83 14.24
C ALA A 103 -12.24 -5.70 15.32
N ASP A 104 -11.39 -6.71 15.51
CA ASP A 104 -10.35 -6.71 16.56
C ASP A 104 -9.02 -6.07 16.15
N VAL A 105 -8.95 -5.45 14.97
CA VAL A 105 -7.73 -4.80 14.50
C VAL A 105 -7.61 -3.40 15.11
N VAL A 106 -6.54 -3.20 15.89
CA VAL A 106 -6.15 -1.89 16.43
C VAL A 106 -4.97 -1.34 15.66
N PHE A 107 -5.07 -0.12 15.18
CA PHE A 107 -3.98 0.56 14.47
C PHE A 107 -3.00 1.22 15.43
N TYR A 108 -1.71 1.07 15.18
CA TYR A 108 -0.63 1.70 15.95
C TYR A 108 0.21 2.59 15.03
N LEU A 109 -0.02 3.89 15.11
CA LEU A 109 0.59 4.85 14.20
C LEU A 109 1.90 5.45 14.74
N ALA A 110 2.79 5.85 13.84
CA ALA A 110 3.95 6.70 14.13
C ALA A 110 4.27 7.59 12.91
N PHE A 111 4.85 8.77 13.14
CA PHE A 111 5.38 9.59 12.06
C PHE A 111 6.72 9.04 11.57
N ILE A 112 6.95 9.09 10.26
CA ILE A 112 8.23 8.71 9.64
C ILE A 112 8.69 9.77 8.66
N THR A 113 9.99 9.84 8.39
CA THR A 113 10.57 10.85 7.49
C THR A 113 10.61 10.43 6.04
N ASN A 114 10.60 9.12 5.78
CA ASN A 114 10.77 8.56 4.44
C ASN A 114 10.01 7.24 4.32
N MET A 115 9.44 7.01 3.14
CA MET A 115 8.90 5.70 2.78
C MET A 115 10.07 4.71 2.59
N PRO A 116 9.82 3.40 2.78
CA PRO A 116 10.81 2.39 2.41
C PRO A 116 11.18 2.60 0.95
N ARG A 117 12.47 2.47 0.63
CA ARG A 117 12.88 2.45 -0.78
C ARG A 117 12.08 1.35 -1.45
N SER A 118 11.30 1.69 -2.48
CA SER A 118 10.73 0.69 -3.37
C SER A 118 11.87 -0.22 -3.77
N THR A 119 11.88 -1.46 -3.28
CA THR A 119 12.89 -2.45 -3.60
C THR A 119 12.65 -2.91 -5.04
N ALA A 120 12.77 -1.99 -5.98
CA ALA A 120 13.17 -2.26 -7.35
C ALA A 120 14.70 -2.46 -7.43
N SER A 121 15.37 -2.67 -6.29
CA SER A 121 16.74 -3.15 -6.20
C SER A 121 16.76 -4.67 -6.34
N THR A 122 16.80 -5.13 -7.59
CA THR A 122 17.69 -6.16 -8.19
C THR A 122 18.01 -7.48 -7.47
N ASP A 123 17.47 -7.78 -6.28
CA ASP A 123 17.78 -9.00 -5.51
C ASP A 123 16.54 -9.84 -5.20
N GLN A 124 15.47 -9.73 -6.01
CA GLN A 124 14.65 -10.93 -6.20
C GLN A 124 15.46 -11.84 -7.11
N GLU A 125 16.18 -12.80 -6.53
CA GLU A 125 16.51 -14.01 -7.26
C GLU A 125 15.21 -14.50 -7.87
N MET A 126 15.13 -14.40 -9.18
CA MET A 126 14.01 -14.86 -9.97
C MET A 126 13.62 -16.24 -9.44
N PRO A 127 12.36 -16.46 -9.00
CA PRO A 127 11.99 -17.69 -8.31
C PRO A 127 12.37 -18.90 -9.17
N PRO A 128 12.87 -19.98 -8.57
CA PRO A 128 13.38 -21.12 -9.32
C PRO A 128 12.30 -21.66 -10.28
N GLY A 129 12.62 -21.66 -11.58
CA GLY A 129 11.71 -22.06 -12.66
C GLY A 129 11.06 -20.90 -13.42
N LEU A 130 11.14 -19.67 -12.92
CA LEU A 130 10.79 -18.48 -13.69
C LEU A 130 12.00 -18.06 -14.54
N LYS A 131 11.77 -17.79 -15.82
CA LYS A 131 12.77 -17.24 -16.75
C LYS A 131 12.09 -16.19 -17.61
N VAL A 132 12.65 -14.98 -17.67
CA VAL A 132 12.23 -13.98 -18.65
C VAL A 132 12.86 -14.35 -20.00
N VAL A 133 12.02 -14.60 -21.00
CA VAL A 133 12.46 -14.81 -22.37
C VAL A 133 12.29 -13.49 -23.10
N GLU A 134 13.40 -12.76 -23.24
CA GLU A 134 13.44 -11.55 -24.05
C GLU A 134 13.12 -11.91 -25.51
N GLU A 135 12.39 -11.03 -26.20
CA GLU A 135 12.05 -11.17 -27.62
C GLU A 135 11.31 -12.49 -27.98
N PHE A 136 10.53 -13.06 -27.05
CA PHE A 136 9.70 -14.24 -27.32
C PHE A 136 8.71 -14.04 -28.48
N VAL A 137 8.30 -12.80 -28.72
CA VAL A 137 7.38 -12.41 -29.78
C VAL A 137 8.08 -11.43 -30.70
N SER A 138 8.01 -11.66 -32.01
CA SER A 138 8.52 -10.70 -33.00
C SER A 138 7.68 -9.42 -33.03
N LYS A 139 8.24 -8.31 -33.53
CA LYS A 139 7.49 -7.04 -33.65
C LYS A 139 6.23 -7.18 -34.52
N ASP A 140 6.29 -7.96 -35.58
CA ASP A 140 5.15 -8.24 -36.46
C ASP A 140 4.05 -9.04 -35.75
N GLU A 141 4.41 -10.05 -34.96
CA GLU A 141 3.43 -10.82 -34.16
C GLU A 141 2.83 -9.98 -33.03
N GLN A 142 3.66 -9.17 -32.38
CA GLN A 142 3.19 -8.21 -31.39
C GLN A 142 2.15 -7.26 -31.99
N GLN A 143 2.40 -6.73 -33.19
CA GLN A 143 1.45 -5.85 -33.88
C GLN A 143 0.14 -6.57 -34.20
N LYS A 144 0.20 -7.81 -34.71
CA LYS A 144 -1.00 -8.61 -34.97
C LYS A 144 -1.83 -8.87 -33.71
N LEU A 145 -1.17 -9.15 -32.58
CA LEU A 145 -1.84 -9.34 -31.29
C LEU A 145 -2.51 -8.05 -30.80
N LEU A 146 -1.86 -6.89 -30.99
CA LEU A 146 -2.42 -5.58 -30.66
C LEU A 146 -3.64 -5.24 -31.54
N ASP A 147 -3.56 -5.51 -32.84
CA ASP A 147 -4.64 -5.23 -33.79
C ASP A 147 -5.91 -6.05 -33.46
N VAL A 148 -5.77 -7.29 -32.98
CA VAL A 148 -6.92 -8.11 -32.56
C VAL A 148 -7.67 -7.48 -31.38
N VAL A 149 -6.96 -6.95 -30.38
CA VAL A 149 -7.58 -6.27 -29.24
C VAL A 149 -8.29 -4.98 -29.68
N ALA A 150 -7.67 -4.23 -30.60
CA ALA A 150 -8.24 -3.01 -31.17
C ALA A 150 -9.46 -3.26 -32.09
N THR A 151 -9.54 -4.42 -32.73
CA THR A 151 -10.65 -4.77 -33.61
C THR A 151 -11.88 -5.26 -32.82
N CYS A 152 -11.67 -5.77 -31.59
CA CYS A 152 -12.75 -6.17 -30.69
C CYS A 152 -13.54 -5.02 -30.06
N SER A 153 -13.07 -3.76 -30.15
CA SER A 153 -13.77 -2.58 -29.62
C SER A 153 -14.75 -1.93 -30.60
N ASN A 154 -15.01 -2.53 -31.77
CA ASN A 154 -15.99 -2.02 -32.75
C ASN A 154 -17.44 -2.53 -32.52
N GLY A 155 -17.84 -2.67 -31.26
CA GLY A 155 -19.24 -2.52 -30.86
C GLY A 155 -19.43 -1.08 -30.38
N GLU A 156 -20.22 -0.29 -31.11
CA GLU A 156 -20.40 1.16 -30.93
C GLU A 156 -20.58 1.59 -29.46
N SER A 157 -19.66 2.41 -28.95
CA SER A 157 -19.93 3.48 -27.98
C SER A 157 -18.76 4.47 -27.94
N LYS A 158 -19.10 5.75 -28.14
CA LYS A 158 -18.16 6.88 -28.14
C LYS A 158 -17.41 6.96 -26.81
N GLY A 159 -16.08 6.79 -26.84
CA GLY A 159 -15.20 7.05 -25.71
C GLY A 159 -13.79 7.35 -26.19
N THR A 160 -13.35 8.59 -26.05
CA THR A 160 -11.96 8.99 -26.26
C THR A 160 -11.07 8.23 -25.27
N LEU A 161 -10.29 7.29 -25.76
CA LEU A 161 -9.28 6.61 -24.94
C LEU A 161 -7.99 7.43 -24.97
N LEU A 162 -7.75 8.09 -23.83
CA LEU A 162 -6.48 8.71 -23.47
C LEU A 162 -5.35 7.69 -23.58
N VAL A 163 -4.27 8.10 -24.25
CA VAL A 163 -2.97 7.46 -24.15
C VAL A 163 -2.51 7.60 -22.70
N SER A 164 -2.58 6.52 -21.92
CA SER A 164 -1.91 6.44 -20.62
C SER A 164 -1.45 5.01 -20.37
N THR A 165 -0.14 4.83 -20.42
CA THR A 165 0.62 3.71 -19.86
C THR A 165 0.24 3.51 -18.39
N ARG A 166 -0.45 2.40 -18.03
CA ARG A 166 -0.27 1.60 -16.79
C ARG A 166 -1.43 0.62 -16.51
N PHE A 167 -1.03 -0.64 -16.29
CA PHE A 167 -1.48 -1.63 -15.29
C PHE A 167 -2.98 -1.93 -15.05
N THR A 168 -3.33 -3.16 -15.45
CA THR A 168 -4.02 -4.25 -14.72
C THR A 168 -4.77 -3.91 -13.40
N HIS A 169 -6.00 -4.42 -13.22
CA HIS A 169 -6.27 -5.64 -12.41
C HIS A 169 -7.79 -5.97 -12.25
N GLN A 170 -8.05 -7.17 -11.72
CA GLN A 170 -9.30 -7.83 -11.29
C GLN A 170 -10.18 -8.49 -12.36
N GLN A 171 -10.22 -9.83 -12.43
CA GLN A 171 -10.85 -10.84 -11.54
C GLN A 171 -12.39 -10.83 -11.56
N ARG A 172 -12.98 -11.97 -11.94
CA ARG A 172 -14.23 -12.43 -11.30
C ARG A 172 -14.44 -13.95 -11.38
N LEU A 173 -14.62 -14.52 -10.17
CA LEU A 173 -15.35 -15.72 -9.74
C LEU A 173 -14.87 -17.10 -10.25
N VAL A 174 -14.83 -18.14 -9.41
CA VAL A 174 -15.63 -18.46 -8.21
C VAL A 174 -14.75 -19.05 -7.11
#